data_AF-A0A1Y2BSS1-F1
#
_entry.id   AF-A0A1Y2BSS1-F1
#
_cell.length_a   1.000
_cell.length_b   1.000
_cell.length_c   1.000
_cell.angle_alpha   90.00
_cell.angle_beta   90.00
_cell.angle_gamma   90.00
#
_symmetry.space_group_name_H-M   'P 1'
#
loop_
_entity.id
_entity.type
_entity.pdbx_description
1 polymer ?
#
loop_
_entity_poly.entity_id
_entity_poly.type
_entity_poly.pdbx_seq_one_letter_code
_entity_poly.pdbx_strand_id
1 'polypeptide(L)'
;MFYLFQNLNPFRLWRPLQRKGSDLESTALTALLTPTAINTEKPQPFTSPESKEKGRCWCCWETTDTPSNTLIRVCLGCKDPDLQWIHQTCVDSFITALPDAIDPSTNAVMEKRVFKCTRCAEIYNVKETETSRVYVIATDKNLRGVFLIMTLCMSIINYCSISILVENWGTGRIVIDGGFVKVNSSLFCGIVLGISWWFALETMWLLWHHAGGRMIRKVEAVAVEE
;
A
#
# COMPACT_ATOMS: atom_id res chain seq x y z
N MET A 1 5.58 -31.06 24.28
CA MET A 1 6.30 -30.35 23.20
C MET A 1 5.56 -29.10 22.67
N PHE A 2 4.51 -28.61 23.34
CA PHE A 2 3.76 -27.39 22.96
C PHE A 2 4.10 -26.16 23.83
N TYR A 3 4.96 -26.30 24.84
CA TYR A 3 5.28 -25.21 25.79
C TYR A 3 6.54 -24.40 25.44
N LEU A 4 7.29 -24.76 24.39
CA LEU A 4 8.50 -24.02 24.00
C LEU A 4 8.27 -22.88 22.99
N PHE A 5 7.05 -22.73 22.44
CA PHE A 5 6.74 -21.67 21.47
C PHE A 5 5.97 -20.48 22.04
N GLN A 6 5.55 -20.50 23.30
CA GLN A 6 4.81 -19.38 23.91
C GLN A 6 5.69 -18.19 24.31
N ASN A 7 7.03 -18.31 24.26
CA ASN A 7 7.95 -17.27 24.74
C ASN A 7 8.76 -16.56 23.65
N LEU A 8 8.60 -16.96 22.39
CA LEU A 8 9.09 -16.19 21.25
C LEU A 8 7.94 -15.32 20.78
N ASN A 9 7.83 -14.13 21.37
CA ASN A 9 6.92 -13.11 20.91
C ASN A 9 7.67 -12.30 19.83
N PRO A 10 7.55 -12.61 18.51
CA PRO A 10 8.30 -11.93 17.45
C PRO A 10 8.00 -10.43 17.38
N PHE A 11 6.92 -9.99 18.04
CA PHE A 11 6.51 -8.59 18.11
C PHE A 11 7.42 -7.71 18.98
N ARG A 12 8.23 -8.26 19.91
CA ARG A 12 9.09 -7.41 20.77
C ARG A 12 10.33 -6.83 20.08
N LEU A 13 10.69 -7.31 18.89
CA LEU A 13 11.79 -6.74 18.10
C LEU A 13 11.34 -5.71 17.05
N TRP A 14 10.03 -5.55 16.86
CA TRP A 14 9.48 -4.57 15.93
C TRP A 14 9.20 -3.25 16.66
N ARG A 15 10.25 -2.53 17.07
CA ARG A 15 10.10 -1.09 17.30
C ARG A 15 9.91 -0.43 15.93
N PRO A 16 8.90 0.44 15.75
CA PRO A 16 8.82 1.24 14.55
C PRO A 16 10.05 2.15 14.52
N LEU A 17 10.98 1.86 13.61
CA LEU A 17 11.97 2.82 13.16
C LEU A 17 11.18 3.98 12.57
N GLN A 18 10.94 5.02 13.37
CA GLN A 18 10.57 6.33 12.85
C GLN A 18 11.67 6.72 11.87
N ARG A 19 11.34 6.60 10.58
CA ARG A 19 12.22 6.91 9.47
C ARG A 19 12.40 8.42 9.46
N LYS A 20 13.45 8.88 10.14
CA LYS A 20 14.04 10.20 9.93
C LYS A 20 14.40 10.28 8.44
N GLY A 21 13.85 11.26 7.74
CA GLY A 21 14.03 11.46 6.31
C GLY A 21 15.53 11.41 5.97
N SER A 22 15.89 10.41 5.17
CA SER A 22 17.19 10.34 4.53
C SER A 22 16.92 10.41 3.04
N ASP A 23 17.08 11.62 2.51
CA ASP A 23 17.34 11.87 1.11
C ASP A 23 18.63 11.12 0.76
N LEU A 24 18.52 9.99 0.09
CA LEU A 24 19.66 9.41 -0.59
C LEU A 24 19.20 8.74 -1.88
N GLU A 25 19.72 9.32 -2.96
CA GLU A 25 19.69 8.85 -4.32
C GLU A 25 19.96 7.34 -4.40
N SER A 26 19.15 6.64 -5.19
CA SER A 26 19.62 5.40 -5.82
C SER A 26 19.01 5.30 -7.21
N THR A 27 19.77 5.86 -8.13
CA THR A 27 19.74 5.63 -9.56
C THR A 27 19.97 4.14 -9.86
N ALA A 28 19.35 3.69 -10.95
CA ALA A 28 19.64 2.49 -11.75
C ALA A 28 19.06 1.12 -11.29
N LEU A 29 18.61 0.40 -12.32
CA LEU A 29 18.29 -1.03 -12.42
C LEU A 29 16.91 -1.49 -11.96
N THR A 30 15.89 -1.32 -12.82
CA THR A 30 15.03 -2.45 -13.23
C THR A 30 14.39 -2.18 -14.59
N ALA A 31 15.08 -2.59 -15.66
CA ALA A 31 14.43 -2.98 -16.90
C ALA A 31 14.08 -4.47 -16.80
N LEU A 32 13.03 -4.89 -17.52
CA LEU A 32 12.47 -6.25 -17.63
C LEU A 32 11.44 -6.61 -16.55
N LEU A 33 10.17 -6.39 -16.88
CA LEU A 33 9.09 -7.38 -16.89
C LEU A 33 7.85 -6.71 -17.49
N THR A 34 7.58 -7.00 -18.76
CA THR A 34 6.39 -6.60 -19.52
C THR A 34 5.24 -7.57 -19.20
N PRO A 35 4.09 -7.10 -18.68
CA PRO A 35 2.86 -7.89 -18.70
C PRO A 35 2.05 -7.62 -19.98
N THR A 36 1.56 -8.70 -20.58
CA THR A 36 0.67 -8.76 -21.73
C THR A 36 -0.66 -8.08 -21.42
N ALA A 37 -1.14 -7.25 -22.35
CA ALA A 37 -2.32 -6.42 -22.22
C ALA A 37 -3.63 -7.24 -22.19
N ILE A 38 -4.41 -7.07 -21.13
CA ILE A 38 -5.85 -7.33 -21.13
C ILE A 38 -6.53 -6.01 -21.50
N ASN A 39 -7.21 -6.00 -22.65
CA ASN A 39 -7.99 -4.87 -23.14
C ASN A 39 -9.16 -4.59 -22.19
N THR A 40 -8.97 -3.63 -21.30
CA THR A 40 -10.06 -2.95 -20.59
C THR A 40 -10.18 -1.59 -21.27
N GLU A 41 -11.32 -1.30 -21.89
CA GLU A 41 -11.59 0.00 -22.51
C GLU A 41 -11.37 1.11 -21.48
N LYS A 42 -10.24 1.79 -21.64
CA LYS A 42 -9.81 2.90 -20.80
C LYS A 42 -10.71 4.09 -21.16
N PRO A 43 -11.38 4.75 -20.19
CA PRO A 43 -12.04 6.02 -20.45
C PRO A 43 -11.04 6.94 -21.13
N GLN A 44 -11.40 7.47 -22.31
CA GLN A 44 -10.53 8.32 -23.09
C GLN A 44 -10.01 9.45 -22.18
N PRO A 45 -8.68 9.64 -22.07
CA PRO A 45 -8.14 10.80 -21.38
C PRO A 45 -8.64 12.02 -22.14
N PHE A 46 -9.38 12.88 -21.44
CA PHE A 46 -9.76 14.20 -21.92
C PHE A 46 -8.47 14.90 -22.36
N THR A 47 -8.25 15.01 -23.67
CA THR A 47 -7.17 15.82 -24.23
C THR A 47 -7.54 17.28 -23.97
N SER A 48 -7.11 17.77 -22.81
CA SER A 48 -7.20 19.18 -22.46
C SER A 48 -6.53 19.99 -23.57
N PRO A 49 -7.16 21.07 -24.07
CA PRO A 49 -6.53 21.97 -25.01
C PRO A 49 -5.23 22.51 -24.43
N GLU A 50 -4.24 22.66 -25.32
CA GLU A 50 -2.98 23.40 -25.22
C GLU A 50 -2.70 24.06 -23.87
N SER A 51 -1.66 23.56 -23.20
CA SER A 51 -1.37 23.80 -21.79
C SER A 51 -1.28 25.30 -21.44
N LYS A 52 -2.33 25.83 -20.82
CA LYS A 52 -2.17 26.95 -19.88
C LYS A 52 -1.07 26.54 -18.90
N GLU A 53 0.01 27.31 -18.85
CA GLU A 53 1.15 27.06 -17.97
C GLU A 53 0.64 26.75 -16.56
N LYS A 54 1.03 25.59 -16.02
CA LYS A 54 0.72 25.25 -14.62
C LYS A 54 1.41 26.28 -13.74
N GLY A 55 0.67 26.87 -12.81
CA GLY A 55 1.23 27.79 -11.82
C GLY A 55 2.07 27.07 -10.77
N ARG A 56 2.60 27.84 -9.82
CA ARG A 56 3.27 27.31 -8.61
C ARG A 56 2.27 26.72 -7.64
N CYS A 57 2.73 25.82 -6.78
CA CYS A 57 1.96 25.42 -5.60
C CYS A 57 1.81 26.62 -4.65
N TRP A 58 0.60 27.02 -4.31
CA TRP A 58 0.40 28.15 -3.39
C TRP A 58 0.88 27.86 -1.95
N CYS A 59 1.09 26.60 -1.58
CA CYS A 59 1.52 26.21 -0.23
C CYS A 59 3.05 26.25 -0.07
N CYS A 60 3.81 25.65 -1.00
CA CYS A 60 5.27 25.58 -0.92
C CYS A 60 6.00 26.47 -1.94
N TRP A 61 5.28 27.13 -2.85
CA TRP A 61 5.80 27.98 -3.93
C TRP A 61 6.68 27.28 -4.97
N GLU A 62 6.72 25.95 -4.98
CA GLU A 62 7.46 25.16 -5.97
C GLU A 62 6.64 24.90 -7.25
N THR A 63 7.31 24.82 -8.40
CA THR A 63 6.74 24.46 -9.70
C THR A 63 6.92 22.98 -10.05
N THR A 64 7.71 22.24 -9.28
CA THR A 64 8.12 20.88 -9.63
C THR A 64 6.92 19.94 -9.57
N ASP A 65 6.52 19.42 -10.72
CA ASP A 65 5.45 18.43 -10.86
C ASP A 65 6.08 17.04 -10.94
N THR A 66 5.88 16.20 -9.92
CA THR A 66 6.41 14.82 -9.91
C THR A 66 5.26 13.82 -9.91
N PRO A 67 5.43 12.60 -10.46
CA PRO A 67 4.37 11.58 -10.44
C PRO A 67 3.88 11.22 -9.03
N SER A 68 4.74 11.35 -8.01
CA SER A 68 4.41 11.13 -6.60
C SER A 68 3.82 12.34 -5.89
N ASN A 69 4.01 13.53 -6.43
CA ASN A 69 3.57 14.79 -5.84
C ASN A 69 3.13 15.74 -6.95
N THR A 70 1.98 15.44 -7.54
CA THR A 70 1.48 16.18 -8.70
C THR A 70 0.84 17.50 -8.29
N LEU A 71 0.96 18.52 -9.14
CA LEU A 71 0.20 19.77 -9.01
C LEU A 71 -1.24 19.53 -9.46
N ILE A 72 -2.18 19.75 -8.54
CA ILE A 72 -3.61 19.57 -8.73
C ILE A 72 -4.27 20.95 -8.72
N ARG A 73 -5.18 21.16 -9.67
CA ARG A 73 -5.97 22.39 -9.73
C ARG A 73 -7.12 22.30 -8.73
N VAL A 74 -7.14 23.17 -7.73
CA VAL A 74 -8.13 23.15 -6.63
C VAL A 74 -9.19 24.25 -6.80
N CYS A 75 -8.82 25.39 -7.39
CA CYS A 75 -9.67 26.55 -7.52
C CYS A 75 -9.79 26.97 -8.99
N LEU A 76 -11.01 27.26 -9.44
CA LEU A 76 -11.29 27.68 -10.83
C LEU A 76 -11.55 29.19 -10.93
N GLY A 77 -12.02 29.81 -9.85
CA GLY A 77 -12.44 31.21 -9.77
C GLY A 77 -11.32 32.20 -9.43
N CYS A 78 -10.21 31.76 -8.85
CA CYS A 78 -9.06 32.65 -8.62
C CYS A 78 -8.42 33.06 -9.94
N LYS A 79 -8.25 34.36 -10.21
CA LYS A 79 -7.58 34.86 -11.43
C LYS A 79 -6.08 34.57 -11.46
N ASP A 80 -5.46 34.53 -10.29
CA ASP A 80 -4.04 34.26 -10.13
C ASP A 80 -3.77 32.76 -10.36
N PRO A 81 -2.95 32.38 -11.36
CA PRO A 81 -2.67 30.98 -11.65
C PRO A 81 -2.01 30.27 -10.48
N ASP A 82 -1.15 30.94 -9.69
CA ASP A 82 -0.42 30.29 -8.60
C ASP A 82 -1.37 29.83 -7.47
N LEU A 83 -2.51 30.49 -7.30
CA LEU A 83 -3.52 30.11 -6.30
C LEU A 83 -4.40 28.95 -6.74
N GLN A 84 -4.39 28.63 -8.04
CA GLN A 84 -5.21 27.55 -8.56
C GLN A 84 -4.60 26.18 -8.30
N TRP A 85 -3.29 26.09 -8.05
CA TRP A 85 -2.56 24.83 -7.98
C TRP A 85 -2.00 24.54 -6.60
N ILE A 86 -2.15 23.29 -6.14
CA ILE A 86 -1.50 22.79 -4.94
C ILE A 86 -0.90 21.40 -5.20
N HIS A 87 0.20 21.09 -4.53
CA HIS A 87 0.71 19.73 -4.47
C HIS A 87 -0.21 18.82 -3.65
N GLN A 88 -0.37 17.57 -4.08
CA GLN A 88 -1.11 16.54 -3.33
C GLN A 88 -0.60 16.40 -1.88
N THR A 89 0.72 16.38 -1.68
CA THR A 89 1.29 16.29 -0.32
C THR A 89 0.99 17.52 0.54
N CYS A 90 0.99 18.72 -0.06
CA CYS A 90 0.66 19.96 0.64
C CYS A 90 -0.80 19.99 1.08
N VAL A 91 -1.73 19.57 0.22
CA VAL A 91 -3.15 19.49 0.60
C VAL A 91 -3.40 18.42 1.65
N ASP A 92 -2.71 17.29 1.57
CA ASP A 92 -2.81 16.24 2.58
C ASP A 92 -2.31 16.71 3.94
N SER A 93 -1.20 17.44 3.98
CA SER A 93 -0.67 18.07 5.20
C SER A 93 -1.66 19.10 5.76
N PHE A 94 -2.21 19.96 4.91
CA PHE A 94 -3.20 20.96 5.30
C PHE A 94 -4.46 20.33 5.89
N ILE A 95 -5.03 19.32 5.23
CA ILE A 95 -6.25 18.64 5.72
C ILE A 95 -5.97 17.89 7.02
N THR A 96 -4.80 17.26 7.16
CA THR A 96 -4.42 16.52 8.37
C THR A 96 -4.16 17.45 9.56
N ALA A 97 -3.76 18.69 9.31
CA ALA A 97 -3.60 19.71 10.34
C ALA A 97 -4.95 20.30 10.82
N LEU A 98 -6.05 20.08 10.09
CA LEU A 98 -7.36 20.51 10.55
C LEU A 98 -7.78 19.64 11.74
N PRO A 99 -8.33 20.23 12.80
CA PRO A 99 -8.86 19.45 13.91
C PRO A 99 -9.90 18.47 13.37
N ASP A 100 -9.85 17.24 13.87
CA ASP A 100 -10.89 16.27 13.58
C ASP A 100 -12.20 16.86 14.08
N ALA A 101 -13.13 17.12 13.16
CA ALA A 101 -14.52 17.44 13.47
C ALA A 101 -15.21 16.18 14.02
N ILE A 102 -14.68 15.63 15.10
CA ILE A 102 -15.34 14.63 15.92
C ILE A 102 -16.12 15.46 16.91
N ASP A 103 -17.30 15.90 16.48
CA ASP A 103 -18.35 16.17 17.45
C ASP A 103 -19.04 14.81 17.72
N PRO A 104 -18.74 14.15 18.85
CA PRO A 104 -19.30 12.83 19.16
C PRO A 104 -20.82 12.86 19.39
N SER A 105 -21.44 14.04 19.41
CA SER A 105 -22.88 14.21 19.59
C SER A 105 -23.69 14.00 18.31
N THR A 106 -23.04 14.04 17.15
CA THR A 106 -23.69 13.81 15.85
C THR A 106 -23.16 12.52 15.23
N ASN A 107 -23.93 11.44 15.31
CA ASN A 107 -23.77 10.22 14.50
C ASN A 107 -24.00 10.48 12.98
N ALA A 108 -23.74 11.70 12.52
CA ALA A 108 -23.80 12.10 11.14
C ALA A 108 -22.61 11.47 10.42
N VAL A 109 -22.87 10.30 9.83
CA VAL A 109 -22.12 9.65 8.76
C VAL A 109 -21.36 10.70 7.95
N MET A 110 -20.04 10.81 8.16
CA MET A 110 -19.08 11.71 7.48
C MET A 110 -19.76 12.73 6.55
N GLU A 111 -20.43 13.75 7.10
CA GLU A 111 -20.97 14.79 6.25
C GLU A 111 -19.79 15.40 5.50
N LYS A 112 -19.85 15.25 4.18
CA LYS A 112 -18.84 15.64 3.20
C LYS A 112 -18.31 17.03 3.56
N ARG A 113 -17.09 17.12 4.12
CA ARG A 113 -16.49 18.40 4.48
C ARG A 113 -16.41 19.27 3.23
N VAL A 114 -17.15 20.37 3.22
CA VAL A 114 -17.17 21.32 2.11
C VAL A 114 -16.00 22.28 2.31
N PHE A 115 -14.98 22.17 1.48
CA PHE A 115 -13.84 23.07 1.53
C PHE A 115 -14.09 24.28 0.65
N LYS A 116 -13.63 25.45 1.09
CA LYS A 116 -13.81 26.71 0.38
C LYS A 116 -12.46 27.39 0.17
N CYS A 117 -12.27 28.00 -1.00
CA CYS A 117 -11.11 28.84 -1.24
C CYS A 117 -11.18 30.08 -0.35
N THR A 118 -10.08 30.42 0.34
CA THR A 118 -10.02 31.57 1.25
C THR A 118 -10.14 32.92 0.55
N ARG A 119 -9.84 33.01 -0.76
CA ARG A 119 -9.91 34.27 -1.52
C ARG A 119 -11.22 34.48 -2.27
N CYS A 120 -11.66 33.50 -3.07
CA CYS A 120 -12.87 33.63 -3.89
C CYS A 120 -14.11 32.95 -3.29
N ALA A 121 -13.99 32.28 -2.13
CA ALA A 121 -15.05 31.50 -1.49
C ALA A 121 -15.63 30.35 -2.33
N GLU A 122 -15.02 30.03 -3.47
CA GLU A 122 -15.42 28.92 -4.33
C GLU A 122 -15.26 27.59 -3.59
N ILE A 123 -16.27 26.74 -3.72
CA ILE A 123 -16.34 25.43 -3.07
C ILE A 123 -15.58 24.42 -3.92
N TYR A 124 -14.71 23.64 -3.28
CA TYR A 124 -14.08 22.46 -3.89
C TYR A 124 -14.35 21.21 -3.05
N ASN A 125 -14.46 20.07 -3.73
CA ASN A 125 -14.76 18.80 -3.09
C ASN A 125 -13.50 17.94 -2.99
N VAL A 126 -13.15 17.54 -1.78
CA VAL A 126 -12.12 16.53 -1.57
C VAL A 126 -12.82 15.17 -1.55
N LYS A 127 -12.56 14.34 -2.56
CA LYS A 127 -13.06 12.97 -2.58
C LYS A 127 -12.01 12.07 -1.94
N GLU A 128 -12.30 11.62 -0.73
CA GLU A 128 -11.47 10.59 -0.11
C GLU A 128 -11.79 9.24 -0.77
N THR A 129 -10.85 8.72 -1.56
CA THR A 129 -11.00 7.40 -2.17
C THR A 129 -10.23 6.39 -1.36
N GLU A 130 -10.90 5.35 -0.86
CA GLU A 130 -10.21 4.25 -0.20
C GLU A 130 -9.19 3.66 -1.19
N THR A 131 -7.93 3.63 -0.77
CA THR A 131 -6.88 3.08 -1.62
C THR A 131 -6.91 1.58 -1.51
N SER A 132 -6.83 0.90 -2.66
CA SER A 132 -6.72 -0.55 -2.62
C SER A 132 -5.46 -0.94 -1.85
N ARG A 133 -5.62 -1.83 -0.87
CA ARG A 133 -4.52 -2.30 0.01
C ARG A 133 -3.39 -2.91 -0.80
N VAL A 134 -3.74 -3.57 -1.91
CA VAL A 134 -2.80 -4.13 -2.88
C VAL A 134 -1.91 -3.05 -3.50
N TYR A 135 -2.47 -1.87 -3.82
CA TYR A 135 -1.71 -0.77 -4.39
C TYR A 135 -0.68 -0.19 -3.40
N VAL A 136 -1.04 -0.09 -2.12
CA VAL A 136 -0.12 0.34 -1.06
C VAL A 136 1.08 -0.59 -0.97
N ILE A 137 0.84 -1.91 -1.01
CA ILE A 137 1.90 -2.92 -0.96
C ILE A 137 2.76 -2.89 -2.22
N ALA A 138 2.15 -2.69 -3.39
CA ALA A 138 2.87 -2.64 -4.67
C ALA A 138 3.77 -1.41 -4.81
N THR A 139 3.39 -0.29 -4.20
CA THR A 139 4.10 1.00 -4.31
C THR A 139 5.36 1.05 -3.43
N ASP A 140 5.38 0.36 -2.29
CA ASP A 140 6.53 0.35 -1.39
C ASP A 140 7.58 -0.69 -1.83
N LYS A 141 8.73 -0.22 -2.35
CA LYS A 141 9.83 -1.07 -2.85
C LYS A 141 10.36 -2.03 -1.78
N ASN A 142 10.47 -1.59 -0.54
CA ASN A 142 11.05 -2.40 0.55
C ASN A 142 10.05 -3.46 0.99
N LEU A 143 8.79 -3.07 1.17
CA LEU A 143 7.73 -4.00 1.55
C LEU A 143 7.52 -5.08 0.48
N ARG A 144 7.54 -4.67 -0.79
CA ARG A 144 7.48 -5.59 -1.94
C ARG A 144 8.66 -6.57 -1.94
N GLY A 145 9.89 -6.10 -1.69
CA GLY A 145 11.07 -6.97 -1.61
C GLY A 145 10.95 -8.04 -0.54
N VAL A 146 10.57 -7.64 0.68
CA VAL A 146 10.37 -8.58 1.80
C VAL A 146 9.26 -9.58 1.50
N PHE A 147 8.14 -9.13 0.94
CA PHE A 147 7.02 -10.00 0.58
C PHE A 147 7.41 -11.05 -0.47
N LEU A 148 8.18 -10.66 -1.49
CA LEU A 148 8.65 -11.58 -2.53
C LEU A 148 9.62 -12.63 -1.97
N ILE A 149 10.58 -12.23 -1.14
CA ILE A 149 11.54 -13.15 -0.52
C ILE A 149 10.81 -14.16 0.37
N MET A 150 9.85 -13.70 1.17
CA MET A 150 9.06 -14.57 2.04
C MET A 150 8.17 -15.53 1.22
N THR A 151 7.54 -15.03 0.15
CA THR A 151 6.72 -15.88 -0.74
C THR A 151 7.58 -16.95 -1.41
N LEU A 152 8.80 -16.60 -1.83
CA LEU A 152 9.75 -17.53 -2.42
C LEU A 152 10.24 -18.59 -1.42
N CYS A 153 10.56 -18.23 -0.18
CA CYS A 153 11.01 -19.22 0.80
C CYS A 153 9.88 -20.20 1.16
N MET A 154 8.65 -19.72 1.30
CA MET A 154 7.49 -20.57 1.57
C MET A 154 7.16 -21.48 0.38
N SER A 155 7.32 -21.01 -0.87
CA SER A 155 7.09 -21.86 -2.04
C SER A 155 8.12 -22.98 -2.14
N ILE A 156 9.39 -22.72 -1.82
CA ILE A 156 10.45 -23.73 -1.75
C ILE A 156 10.14 -24.78 -0.68
N ILE A 157 9.79 -24.35 0.55
CA ILE A 157 9.46 -25.26 1.66
C ILE A 157 8.25 -26.13 1.30
N ASN A 158 7.20 -25.54 0.72
CA ASN A 158 6.01 -26.27 0.30
C ASN A 158 6.35 -27.27 -0.82
N TYR A 159 7.16 -26.87 -1.80
CA TYR A 159 7.61 -27.75 -2.88
C TYR A 159 8.40 -28.94 -2.36
N CYS A 160 9.39 -28.71 -1.48
CA CYS A 160 10.17 -29.78 -0.86
C CYS A 160 9.28 -30.74 -0.05
N SER A 161 8.33 -30.19 0.71
CA SER A 161 7.39 -30.99 1.52
C SER A 161 6.49 -31.87 0.64
N ILE A 162 6.03 -31.34 -0.50
CA ILE A 162 5.23 -32.09 -1.47
C ILE A 162 6.09 -33.14 -2.19
N SER A 163 7.32 -32.84 -2.58
CA SER A 163 8.22 -33.83 -3.20
C SER A 163 8.44 -35.03 -2.28
N ILE A 164 8.72 -34.78 -0.99
CA ILE A 164 8.89 -35.83 0.02
C ILE A 164 7.60 -36.66 0.17
N LEU A 165 6.43 -36.02 0.13
CA LEU A 165 5.14 -36.73 0.20
C LEU A 165 4.93 -37.65 -1.01
N VAL A 166 5.24 -37.16 -2.21
CA VAL A 166 5.09 -37.92 -3.46
C VAL A 166 6.06 -39.10 -3.50
N GLU A 167 7.32 -38.89 -3.13
CA GLU A 167 8.36 -39.94 -3.11
C GLU A 167 8.07 -41.04 -2.08
N ASN A 168 7.49 -40.68 -0.93
CA ASN A 168 7.20 -41.61 0.16
C ASN A 168 5.75 -42.13 0.17
N TRP A 169 5.01 -41.87 -0.91
CA TRP A 169 3.63 -42.30 -1.02
C TRP A 169 3.57 -43.84 -1.07
N GLY A 170 3.13 -44.46 0.03
CA GLY A 170 2.98 -45.91 0.17
C GLY A 170 4.08 -46.62 0.97
N THR A 171 5.29 -46.07 1.10
CA THR A 171 6.39 -46.68 1.88
C THR A 171 6.37 -46.28 3.35
N GLY A 172 5.93 -45.06 3.67
CA GLY A 172 5.70 -44.60 5.05
C GLY A 172 6.95 -44.55 5.95
N ARG A 173 8.17 -44.61 5.38
CA ARG A 173 9.44 -44.60 6.13
C ARG A 173 10.39 -43.54 5.57
N ILE A 174 10.79 -42.59 6.40
CA ILE A 174 11.87 -41.63 6.10
C ILE A 174 13.18 -42.22 6.63
N VAL A 175 14.23 -42.23 5.80
CA VAL A 175 15.60 -42.54 6.23
C VAL A 175 16.35 -41.23 6.37
N ILE A 176 16.86 -40.95 7.57
CA ILE A 176 17.74 -39.80 7.84
C ILE A 176 19.12 -40.38 8.15
N ASP A 177 20.15 -39.90 7.45
CA ASP A 177 21.51 -40.44 7.41
C ASP A 177 21.97 -41.16 8.69
N GLY A 178 22.04 -42.49 8.61
CA GLY A 178 22.64 -43.35 9.63
C GLY A 178 21.70 -43.93 10.69
N GLY A 179 20.42 -43.53 10.76
CA GLY A 179 19.47 -44.06 11.74
C GLY A 179 18.04 -44.14 11.24
N PHE A 180 17.40 -45.31 11.41
CA PHE A 180 15.98 -45.48 11.10
C PHE A 180 15.11 -44.92 12.24
N VAL A 181 14.83 -43.63 12.22
CA VAL A 181 13.75 -43.07 13.06
C VAL A 181 12.43 -43.25 12.30
N LYS A 182 11.54 -44.08 12.83
CA LYS A 182 10.23 -44.34 12.22
C LYS A 182 9.29 -43.15 12.46
N VAL A 183 9.46 -42.09 11.69
CA VAL A 183 8.53 -40.96 11.64
C VAL A 183 7.55 -41.19 10.51
N ASN A 184 6.24 -41.04 10.79
CA ASN A 184 5.22 -41.04 9.74
C ASN A 184 5.46 -39.83 8.83
N SER A 185 5.96 -40.06 7.61
CA SER A 185 6.28 -39.02 6.64
C SER A 185 5.11 -38.07 6.38
N SER A 186 3.90 -38.64 6.27
CA SER A 186 2.67 -37.89 6.08
C SER A 186 2.36 -36.92 7.22
N LEU A 187 2.60 -37.33 8.48
CA LEU A 187 2.41 -36.47 9.65
C LEU A 187 3.42 -35.32 9.65
N PHE A 188 4.69 -35.61 9.37
CA PHE A 188 5.74 -34.59 9.33
C PHE A 188 5.45 -33.54 8.26
N CYS A 189 5.22 -33.95 7.01
CA CYS A 189 4.90 -33.03 5.93
C CYS A 189 3.59 -32.27 6.17
N GLY A 190 2.58 -32.93 6.76
CA GLY A 190 1.32 -32.28 7.14
C GLY A 190 1.53 -31.16 8.16
N ILE A 191 2.39 -31.39 9.17
CA ILE A 191 2.74 -30.35 10.17
C ILE A 191 3.49 -29.20 9.52
N VAL A 192 4.49 -29.48 8.68
CA VAL A 192 5.28 -28.43 7.99
C VAL A 192 4.38 -27.59 7.09
N LEU A 193 3.50 -28.22 6.31
CA LEU A 193 2.53 -27.52 5.47
C LEU A 193 1.54 -26.69 6.30
N GLY A 194 1.05 -27.23 7.42
CA GLY A 194 0.16 -26.51 8.33
C GLY A 194 0.81 -25.26 8.93
N ILE A 195 2.07 -25.38 9.39
CA ILE A 195 2.84 -24.25 9.92
C ILE A 195 3.10 -23.21 8.82
N SER A 196 3.50 -23.64 7.62
CA SER A 196 3.72 -22.77 6.46
C SER A 196 2.45 -21.97 6.12
N TRP A 197 1.30 -22.64 6.08
CA TRP A 197 0.01 -22.01 5.80
C TRP A 197 -0.40 -21.00 6.89
N TRP A 198 -0.18 -21.36 8.16
CA TRP A 198 -0.41 -20.46 9.29
C TRP A 198 0.42 -19.17 9.18
N PHE A 199 1.72 -19.29 8.90
CA PHE A 199 2.58 -18.11 8.70
C PHE A 199 2.14 -17.24 7.52
N ALA A 200 1.66 -17.85 6.44
CA ALA A 200 1.13 -17.11 5.29
C ALA A 200 -0.14 -16.32 5.67
N LEU A 201 -1.06 -16.92 6.42
CA LEU A 201 -2.26 -16.25 6.91
C LEU A 201 -1.92 -15.10 7.87
N GLU A 202 -1.06 -15.33 8.85
CA GLU A 202 -0.62 -14.30 9.80
C GLU A 202 0.05 -13.13 9.08
N THR A 203 0.88 -13.41 8.09
CA THR A 203 1.52 -12.33 7.32
C THR A 203 0.49 -11.55 6.49
N MET A 204 -0.47 -12.23 5.87
CA MET A 204 -1.56 -11.56 5.15
C MET A 204 -2.42 -10.72 6.09
N TRP A 205 -2.70 -11.20 7.29
CA TRP A 205 -3.44 -10.46 8.31
C TRP A 205 -2.69 -9.21 8.77
N LEU A 206 -1.38 -9.32 9.03
CA LEU A 206 -0.52 -8.19 9.35
C LEU A 206 -0.46 -7.16 8.22
N LEU A 207 -0.33 -7.61 6.97
CA LEU A 207 -0.36 -6.74 5.80
C LEU A 207 -1.71 -6.04 5.67
N TRP A 208 -2.81 -6.74 5.93
CA TRP A 208 -4.16 -6.20 5.88
C TRP A 208 -4.37 -5.10 6.93
N HIS A 209 -3.87 -5.31 8.15
CA HIS A 209 -3.93 -4.31 9.22
C HIS A 209 -3.01 -3.12 8.97
N HIS A 210 -1.78 -3.37 8.51
CA HIS A 210 -0.84 -2.29 8.19
C HIS A 210 -1.31 -1.43 7.01
N ALA A 211 -1.98 -2.04 6.03
CA ALA A 211 -2.58 -1.31 4.91
C ALA A 211 -3.91 -0.62 5.27
N GLY A 212 -4.62 -1.12 6.30
CA GLY A 212 -5.98 -0.72 6.68
C GLY A 212 -6.17 0.68 7.26
N GLY A 213 -5.17 1.56 7.19
CA GLY A 213 -5.25 2.94 7.66
C GLY A 213 -4.78 3.98 6.66
N ARG A 214 -4.45 3.58 5.42
CA ARG A 214 -3.95 4.53 4.40
C ARG A 214 -5.07 4.94 3.46
N MET A 215 -5.58 6.15 3.68
CA MET A 215 -6.48 6.83 2.75
C MET A 215 -5.64 7.67 1.79
N ILE A 216 -5.77 7.47 0.47
CA ILE A 216 -5.30 8.46 -0.51
C ILE A 216 -6.46 9.39 -0.78
N ARG A 217 -6.30 10.64 -0.38
CA ARG A 217 -7.25 11.70 -0.69
C ARG A 217 -7.02 12.12 -2.13
N LYS A 218 -8.06 12.11 -2.96
CA LYS A 218 -8.00 12.71 -4.30
C LYS A 218 -8.78 14.01 -4.28
N VAL A 219 -8.10 15.10 -4.56
CA VAL A 219 -8.76 16.40 -4.68
C VAL A 219 -9.23 16.56 -6.11
N GLU A 220 -10.54 16.71 -6.30
CA GLU A 220 -11.14 16.98 -7.60
C GLU A 220 -11.87 18.32 -7.51
N ALA A 221 -11.45 19.30 -8.31
CA ALA A 221 -12.25 20.50 -8.50
C ALA A 221 -13.56 20.09 -9.17
N VAL A 222 -14.68 20.35 -8.49
CA VAL A 222 -16.02 20.13 -9.05
C VAL A 222 -16.49 21.46 -9.61
N ALA A 223 -16.71 21.52 -10.91
CA ALA A 223 -17.43 22.64 -11.50
C ALA A 223 -18.86 22.59 -10.93
N VAL A 224 -19.27 23.65 -10.23
CA VAL A 224 -20.65 23.80 -9.79
C VAL A 224 -21.45 24.18 -11.03
N GLU A 225 -22.31 23.28 -11.50
CA GLU A 225 -23.33 23.64 -12.49
C GLU A 225 -24.37 24.50 -11.75
N GLU A 226 -24.44 25.79 -12.11
CA GLU A 226 -25.43 26.75 -11.59
C GLU A 226 -26.84 26.49 -12.15
#